data_AF-A0A2V7CL50-F1
#
_entry.id   AF-A0A2V7CL50-F1
#
_cell.length_a   1.000
_cell.length_b   1.000
_cell.length_c   1.000
_cell.angle_alpha   90.00
_cell.angle_beta   90.00
_cell.angle_gamma   90.00
#
_symmetry.space_group_name_H-M   'P 1'
#
loop_
_entity.id
_entity.type
_entity.pdbx_description
1 polymer ?
#
loop_
_entity_poly.entity_id
_entity_poly.type
_entity_poly.pdbx_seq_one_letter_code
_entity_poly.pdbx_strand_id
1 'polypeptide(L)'
;MGRMLLALTVAASLIGLSETTHAIPQPASGAFQVTGLTPTAPPQQRGGTCFIEAALTFAFHGTLEGSFAANITIIRAGECGQPGPEAFRSAGTFTGTVAGVAGTFDFNFQGHIDAAGNARGELAIHRGTGGLATLHGQLTLSGQAGVGGTYEGFVDLAP
;
A
#
# COMPACT_ATOMS: atom_id res chain seq x y z
N MET A 1 15.94 -62.14 -47.28
CA MET A 1 14.92 -62.51 -46.26
C MET A 1 14.99 -61.45 -45.17
N GLY A 2 13.89 -60.69 -45.02
CA GLY A 2 13.88 -59.35 -44.41
C GLY A 2 14.07 -59.31 -42.90
N ARG A 3 14.79 -58.28 -42.45
CA ARG A 3 14.93 -57.86 -41.05
C ARG A 3 13.79 -56.90 -40.74
N MET A 4 12.99 -57.19 -39.71
CA MET A 4 11.94 -56.28 -39.24
C MET A 4 12.06 -56.17 -37.73
N LEU A 5 12.76 -55.12 -37.27
CA LEU A 5 12.79 -54.70 -35.87
C LEU A 5 11.58 -53.79 -35.63
N LEU A 6 10.66 -54.23 -34.77
CA LEU A 6 9.63 -53.37 -34.20
C LEU A 6 10.27 -52.47 -33.14
N ALA A 7 10.31 -51.17 -33.38
CA ALA A 7 10.62 -50.17 -32.37
C ALA A 7 9.31 -49.73 -31.70
N LEU A 8 9.17 -50.06 -30.41
CA LEU A 8 8.05 -49.63 -29.57
C LEU A 8 8.43 -48.30 -28.89
N THR A 9 7.96 -47.19 -29.44
CA THR A 9 8.19 -45.85 -28.87
C THR A 9 7.19 -45.60 -27.75
N VAL A 10 7.64 -45.62 -26.49
CA VAL A 10 6.83 -45.21 -25.34
C VAL A 10 6.83 -43.69 -25.26
N ALA A 11 5.71 -43.05 -25.56
CA ALA A 11 5.51 -41.62 -25.36
C ALA A 11 5.24 -41.36 -23.86
N ALA A 12 6.25 -40.92 -23.12
CA ALA A 12 6.08 -40.44 -21.76
C ALA A 12 5.52 -39.01 -21.80
N SER A 13 4.21 -38.88 -21.58
CA SER A 13 3.56 -37.57 -21.39
C SER A 13 3.98 -37.00 -20.04
N LEU A 14 4.94 -36.07 -20.03
CA LEU A 14 5.22 -35.24 -18.86
C LEU A 14 4.04 -34.31 -18.61
N ILE A 15 3.21 -34.64 -17.63
CA ILE A 15 2.24 -33.73 -17.05
C ILE A 15 3.05 -32.71 -16.24
N GLY A 16 3.25 -31.52 -16.81
CA GLY A 16 3.82 -30.39 -16.09
C GLY A 16 2.89 -30.01 -14.95
N LEU A 17 3.25 -30.37 -13.72
CA LEU A 17 2.64 -29.83 -12.52
C LEU A 17 3.03 -28.35 -12.47
N SER A 18 2.09 -27.47 -12.80
CA SER A 18 2.23 -26.06 -12.47
C SER A 18 2.17 -25.96 -10.95
N GLU A 19 3.33 -25.92 -10.30
CA GLU A 19 3.40 -25.53 -8.90
C GLU A 19 2.91 -24.09 -8.81
N THR A 20 1.74 -23.88 -8.22
CA THR A 20 1.32 -22.56 -7.78
C THR A 20 2.24 -22.19 -6.63
N THR A 21 3.39 -21.57 -6.93
CA THR A 21 4.28 -20.99 -5.93
C THR A 21 3.48 -19.90 -5.24
N HIS A 22 2.91 -20.22 -4.08
CA HIS A 22 2.28 -19.22 -3.24
C HIS A 22 3.41 -18.31 -2.76
N ALA A 23 3.27 -17.03 -3.07
CA ALA A 23 4.13 -15.99 -2.60
C ALA A 23 4.17 -16.05 -1.06
N ILE A 24 5.38 -16.00 -0.49
CA ILE A 24 5.54 -16.01 0.97
C ILE A 24 5.55 -14.55 1.41
N PRO A 25 4.63 -14.14 2.32
CA PRO A 25 4.63 -12.79 2.85
C PRO A 25 6.01 -12.42 3.41
N GLN A 26 6.60 -11.38 2.83
CA GLN A 26 7.90 -10.83 3.22
C GLN A 26 7.70 -9.68 4.19
N PRO A 27 8.45 -9.61 5.30
CA PRO A 27 8.38 -8.47 6.20
C PRO A 27 8.79 -7.19 5.47
N ALA A 28 8.02 -6.12 5.69
CA ALA A 28 8.27 -4.79 5.16
C ALA A 28 8.37 -3.79 6.30
N SER A 29 9.38 -2.93 6.26
CA SER A 29 9.56 -1.89 7.26
C SER A 29 10.37 -0.72 6.74
N GLY A 30 10.19 0.44 7.37
CA GLY A 30 10.96 1.63 7.02
C GLY A 30 10.41 2.90 7.64
N ALA A 31 10.77 4.03 7.03
CA ALA A 31 10.35 5.36 7.44
C ALA A 31 9.50 6.03 6.36
N PHE A 32 8.65 6.97 6.77
CA PHE A 32 7.91 7.82 5.86
C PHE A 32 7.93 9.27 6.34
N GLN A 33 7.72 10.19 5.40
CA GLN A 33 7.58 11.61 5.64
C GLN A 33 6.32 12.14 4.96
N VAL A 34 5.63 13.05 5.63
CA VAL A 34 4.57 13.84 5.02
C VAL A 34 5.21 15.05 4.37
N THR A 35 5.19 15.12 3.04
CA THR A 35 5.87 16.17 2.27
C THR A 35 4.93 17.29 1.84
N GLY A 36 3.62 17.09 1.98
CA GLY A 36 2.61 18.05 1.59
C GLY A 36 1.22 17.66 2.11
N LEU A 37 0.49 18.66 2.59
CA LEU A 37 -0.91 18.56 2.97
C LEU A 37 -1.58 19.90 2.68
N THR A 38 -2.41 19.95 1.65
CA THR A 38 -3.06 21.18 1.19
C THR A 38 -4.57 20.99 1.12
N PRO A 39 -5.37 21.76 1.88
CA PRO A 39 -6.82 21.72 1.74
C PRO A 39 -7.26 21.99 0.30
N THR A 40 -8.18 21.18 -0.21
CA THR A 40 -8.72 21.32 -1.58
C THR A 40 -10.05 22.07 -1.61
N ALA A 41 -10.68 22.24 -0.45
CA ALA A 41 -11.90 23.02 -0.25
C ALA A 41 -11.94 23.60 1.18
N PRO A 42 -12.77 24.63 1.44
CA PRO A 42 -13.03 25.08 2.80
C PRO A 42 -13.60 23.96 3.68
N PRO A 43 -13.16 23.82 4.95
CA PRO A 43 -13.72 22.84 5.89
C PRO A 43 -15.24 22.97 6.02
N GLN A 44 -15.92 21.83 6.18
CA GLN A 44 -17.38 21.77 6.24
C GLN A 44 -17.83 21.33 7.64
N GLN A 45 -18.49 22.24 8.37
CA GLN A 45 -19.10 21.93 9.66
C GLN A 45 -20.39 21.13 9.46
N ARG A 46 -20.55 20.01 10.19
CA ARG A 46 -21.78 19.22 10.22
C ARG A 46 -22.06 18.73 11.64
N GLY A 47 -22.93 19.44 12.35
CA GLY A 47 -23.16 19.17 13.78
C GLY A 47 -21.86 19.42 14.57
N GLY A 48 -21.48 18.50 15.46
CA GLY A 48 -20.22 18.57 16.21
C GLY A 48 -19.02 17.92 15.51
N THR A 49 -19.01 17.88 14.17
CA THR A 49 -17.95 17.25 13.38
C THR A 49 -17.52 18.16 12.23
N CYS A 50 -16.21 18.30 12.05
CA CYS A 50 -15.61 19.01 10.93
C CYS A 50 -15.10 18.03 9.88
N PHE A 51 -15.47 18.25 8.61
CA PHE A 51 -15.00 17.49 7.46
C PHE A 51 -14.01 18.32 6.66
N ILE A 52 -12.85 17.74 6.36
CA ILE A 52 -11.74 18.39 5.65
C ILE A 52 -11.34 17.49 4.48
N GLU A 53 -11.31 18.07 3.27
CA GLU A 53 -10.75 17.42 2.08
C GLU A 53 -9.39 18.07 1.77
N ALA A 54 -8.37 17.25 1.52
CA ALA A 54 -7.03 17.74 1.24
C ALA A 54 -6.32 16.87 0.18
N ALA A 55 -5.32 17.47 -0.46
CA ALA A 55 -4.32 16.77 -1.24
C ALA A 55 -3.12 16.47 -0.32
N LEU A 56 -2.67 15.23 -0.33
CA LEU A 56 -1.66 14.69 0.57
C LEU A 56 -0.52 14.06 -0.22
N THR A 57 0.71 14.33 0.16
CA THR A 57 1.90 13.70 -0.44
C THR A 57 2.81 13.10 0.61
N PHE A 58 3.28 11.88 0.34
CA PHE A 58 4.17 11.12 1.21
C PHE A 58 5.44 10.72 0.46
N ALA A 59 6.54 10.62 1.19
CA ALA A 59 7.77 9.95 0.75
C ALA A 59 8.08 8.77 1.68
N PHE A 60 8.53 7.65 1.11
CA PHE A 60 8.87 6.42 1.82
C PHE A 60 10.32 6.03 1.59
N HIS A 61 10.94 5.48 2.63
CA HIS A 61 12.28 4.90 2.63
C HIS A 61 12.27 3.55 3.36
N GLY A 62 13.14 2.61 2.96
CA GLY A 62 13.23 1.25 3.52
C GLY A 62 12.79 0.17 2.53
N THR A 63 11.92 -0.76 2.94
CA THR A 63 11.38 -1.77 2.02
C THR A 63 10.61 -1.15 0.86
N LEU A 64 9.87 -0.07 1.12
CA LEU A 64 9.29 0.82 0.12
C LEU A 64 10.23 2.02 -0.05
N GLU A 65 10.66 2.27 -1.29
CA GLU A 65 11.38 3.49 -1.70
C GLU A 65 10.58 4.18 -2.79
N GLY A 66 10.02 5.36 -2.51
CA GLY A 66 9.15 6.05 -3.46
C GLY A 66 8.19 7.03 -2.80
N SER A 67 7.08 7.33 -3.48
CA SER A 67 6.11 8.33 -3.00
C SER A 67 4.71 8.05 -3.51
N PHE A 68 3.74 8.73 -2.90
CA PHE A 68 2.41 8.90 -3.48
C PHE A 68 1.90 10.32 -3.29
N ALA A 69 0.98 10.70 -4.16
CA ALA A 69 0.08 11.84 -3.97
C ALA A 69 -1.36 11.32 -4.02
N ALA A 70 -2.20 11.71 -3.07
CA ALA A 70 -3.57 11.23 -2.97
C ALA A 70 -4.50 12.29 -2.38
N ASN A 71 -5.80 12.16 -2.66
CA ASN A 71 -6.80 12.92 -1.91
C ASN A 71 -7.08 12.20 -0.58
N ILE A 72 -7.22 12.97 0.49
CA ILE A 72 -7.54 12.48 1.82
C ILE A 72 -8.77 13.20 2.35
N THR A 73 -9.69 12.42 2.91
CA THR A 73 -10.80 12.93 3.72
C THR A 73 -10.42 12.78 5.19
N ILE A 74 -10.46 13.87 5.93
CA ILE A 74 -10.22 13.93 7.38
C ILE A 74 -11.53 14.32 8.06
N ILE A 75 -11.89 13.56 9.09
CA ILE A 75 -13.08 13.75 9.92
C ILE A 75 -12.59 14.07 11.32
N ARG A 76 -12.70 15.33 11.72
CA ARG A 76 -12.30 15.81 13.04
C ARG A 76 -13.51 15.94 13.95
N ALA A 77 -13.41 15.40 15.17
CA ALA A 77 -14.41 15.64 16.21
C ALA A 77 -14.29 17.08 16.73
N GLY A 78 -15.43 17.78 16.82
CA GLY A 78 -15.52 19.16 17.29
C GLY A 78 -15.78 20.17 16.16
N GLU A 79 -15.74 21.45 16.55
CA GLU A 79 -15.91 22.58 15.63
C GLU A 79 -14.70 22.74 14.69
N CYS A 80 -14.96 23.13 13.45
CA CYS A 80 -13.92 23.44 12.48
C CYS A 80 -12.99 24.55 13.02
N GLY A 81 -11.69 24.38 12.77
CA GLY A 81 -10.66 25.29 13.27
C GLY A 81 -10.23 25.05 14.72
N GLN A 82 -10.93 24.19 15.47
CA GLN A 82 -10.46 23.72 16.77
C GLN A 82 -9.66 22.42 16.61
N PRO A 83 -8.67 22.16 17.50
CA PRO A 83 -8.03 20.86 17.56
C PRO A 83 -9.00 19.80 18.10
N GLY A 84 -8.82 18.56 17.67
CA GLY A 84 -9.64 17.44 18.11
C GLY A 84 -9.11 16.15 17.51
N PRO A 85 -9.51 14.98 18.06
CA PRO A 85 -9.15 13.70 17.46
C PRO A 85 -9.74 13.58 16.06
N GLU A 86 -9.00 12.91 15.18
CA GLU A 86 -9.33 12.78 13.77
C GLU A 86 -9.40 11.31 13.35
N ALA A 87 -10.27 11.02 12.40
CA ALA A 87 -10.20 9.83 11.57
C ALA A 87 -9.92 10.26 10.14
N PHE A 88 -9.19 9.45 9.38
CA PHE A 88 -8.91 9.76 7.99
C PHE A 88 -9.06 8.55 7.08
N ARG A 89 -9.28 8.82 5.81
CA ARG A 89 -9.25 7.82 4.73
C ARG A 89 -8.72 8.43 3.45
N SER A 90 -7.99 7.64 2.69
CA SER A 90 -7.42 8.00 1.40
C SER A 90 -7.30 6.74 0.54
N ALA A 91 -7.27 6.94 -0.77
CA ALA A 91 -6.91 5.93 -1.73
C ALA A 91 -6.06 6.60 -2.80
N GLY A 92 -5.12 5.85 -3.38
CA GLY A 92 -4.23 6.41 -4.38
C GLY A 92 -3.27 5.38 -4.93
N THR A 93 -2.26 5.88 -5.62
CA THR A 93 -1.24 5.05 -6.28
C THR A 93 0.13 5.44 -5.76
N PHE A 94 0.86 4.46 -5.22
CA PHE A 94 2.28 4.56 -4.93
C PHE A 94 3.09 4.35 -6.20
N THR A 95 4.18 5.08 -6.34
CA THR A 95 5.18 4.91 -7.42
C THR A 95 6.56 4.81 -6.81
N GLY A 96 7.32 3.78 -7.18
CA GLY A 96 8.66 3.56 -6.67
C GLY A 96 9.10 2.11 -6.77
N THR A 97 9.76 1.63 -5.73
CA THR A 97 10.19 0.23 -5.61
C THR A 97 9.70 -0.40 -4.31
N VAL A 98 9.45 -1.71 -4.35
CA VAL A 98 9.18 -2.54 -3.17
C VAL A 98 10.21 -3.66 -3.16
N ALA A 99 11.02 -3.73 -2.11
CA ALA A 99 12.17 -4.63 -2.01
C ALA A 99 13.08 -4.59 -3.27
N GLY A 100 13.26 -3.40 -3.85
CA GLY A 100 14.06 -3.16 -5.05
C GLY A 100 13.35 -3.45 -6.39
N VAL A 101 12.14 -3.99 -6.37
CA VAL A 101 11.34 -4.23 -7.59
C VAL A 101 10.55 -2.98 -7.94
N ALA A 102 10.75 -2.46 -9.16
CA ALA A 102 10.13 -1.21 -9.59
C ALA A 102 8.70 -1.41 -10.15
N GLY A 103 7.83 -0.45 -9.86
CA GLY A 103 6.46 -0.42 -10.39
C GLY A 103 5.60 0.63 -9.71
N THR A 104 4.30 0.44 -9.82
CA THR A 104 3.30 1.19 -9.04
C THR A 104 2.37 0.23 -8.33
N PHE A 105 1.67 0.69 -7.30
CA PHE A 105 0.53 -0.04 -6.73
C PHE A 105 -0.56 0.87 -6.22
N ASP A 106 -1.79 0.41 -6.31
CA ASP A 106 -2.98 1.05 -5.74
C ASP A 106 -3.16 0.62 -4.29
N PHE A 107 -3.58 1.55 -3.45
CA PHE A 107 -3.78 1.32 -2.02
C PHE A 107 -5.07 1.96 -1.49
N ASN A 108 -5.52 1.46 -0.34
CA ASN A 108 -6.42 2.15 0.57
C ASN A 108 -5.68 2.42 1.88
N PHE A 109 -5.82 3.63 2.42
CA PHE A 109 -5.17 4.06 3.64
C PHE A 109 -6.21 4.67 4.59
N GLN A 110 -6.28 4.20 5.81
CA GLN A 110 -7.21 4.71 6.82
C GLN A 110 -6.55 4.75 8.19
N GLY A 111 -7.02 5.61 9.08
CA GLY A 111 -6.43 5.68 10.41
C GLY A 111 -7.04 6.75 11.30
N HIS A 112 -6.35 6.97 12.41
CA HIS A 112 -6.76 7.89 13.46
C HIS A 112 -5.58 8.75 13.92
N ILE A 113 -5.90 9.98 14.34
CA ILE A 113 -4.97 10.93 14.96
C ILE A 113 -5.56 11.31 16.31
N ASP A 114 -4.78 11.17 17.38
CA ASP A 114 -5.21 11.59 18.71
C ASP A 114 -5.07 13.11 18.93
N ALA A 115 -5.51 13.60 20.08
CA ALA A 115 -5.44 15.03 20.40
C ALA A 115 -4.00 15.57 20.57
N ALA A 116 -3.01 14.69 20.76
CA ALA A 116 -1.59 15.05 20.78
C ALA A 116 -0.95 15.02 19.38
N GLY A 117 -1.71 14.62 18.36
CA GLY A 117 -1.26 14.51 16.98
C GLY A 117 -0.53 13.20 16.65
N ASN A 118 -0.53 12.22 17.58
CA ASN A 118 -0.01 10.89 17.26
C ASN A 118 -0.94 10.22 16.27
N ALA A 119 -0.39 9.76 15.17
CA ALA A 119 -1.11 9.16 14.06
C ALA A 119 -0.83 7.65 14.00
N ARG A 120 -1.88 6.86 13.81
CA ARG A 120 -1.79 5.44 13.45
C ARG A 120 -2.68 5.16 12.26
N GLY A 121 -2.16 4.49 11.25
CA GLY A 121 -2.90 4.16 10.05
C GLY A 121 -2.56 2.78 9.49
N GLU A 122 -3.47 2.28 8.66
CA GLU A 122 -3.44 0.98 8.02
C GLU A 122 -3.52 1.19 6.51
N LEU A 123 -2.49 0.72 5.78
CA LEU A 123 -2.38 0.80 4.33
C LEU A 123 -2.47 -0.61 3.74
N ALA A 124 -3.53 -0.85 2.98
CA ALA A 124 -3.77 -2.09 2.25
C ALA A 124 -3.38 -1.92 0.78
N ILE A 125 -2.54 -2.82 0.26
CA ILE A 125 -2.05 -2.84 -1.13
C ILE A 125 -2.90 -3.80 -1.96
N HIS A 126 -3.49 -3.33 -3.07
CA HIS A 126 -4.49 -4.09 -3.83
C HIS A 126 -4.00 -4.58 -5.18
N ARG A 127 -3.44 -3.69 -6.00
CA ARG A 127 -3.10 -3.99 -7.39
C ARG A 127 -1.85 -3.24 -7.78
N GLY A 128 -0.84 -3.94 -8.26
CA GLY A 128 0.35 -3.31 -8.82
C GLY A 128 0.44 -3.33 -10.34
N THR A 129 1.46 -2.65 -10.85
CA THR A 129 1.87 -2.64 -12.26
C THR A 129 3.38 -2.77 -12.38
N GLY A 130 3.88 -3.05 -13.60
CA GLY A 130 5.30 -3.27 -13.83
C GLY A 130 5.79 -4.52 -13.10
N GLY A 131 6.94 -4.43 -12.41
CA GLY A 131 7.46 -5.53 -11.60
C GLY A 131 6.61 -5.83 -10.35
N LEU A 132 5.69 -4.94 -9.99
CA LEU A 132 4.79 -5.10 -8.85
C LEU A 132 3.42 -5.67 -9.23
N ALA A 133 3.25 -6.19 -10.45
CA ALA A 133 1.94 -6.63 -10.94
C ALA A 133 1.20 -7.63 -10.04
N THR A 134 1.95 -8.42 -9.27
CA THR A 134 1.45 -9.45 -8.34
C THR A 134 1.49 -9.02 -6.88
N LEU A 135 1.84 -7.75 -6.60
CA LEU A 135 2.04 -7.26 -5.24
C LEU A 135 0.71 -7.14 -4.49
N HIS A 136 0.69 -7.74 -3.30
CA HIS A 136 -0.30 -7.51 -2.25
C HIS A 136 0.40 -7.20 -0.93
N GLY A 137 -0.31 -6.68 0.07
CA GLY A 137 0.30 -6.41 1.36
C GLY A 137 -0.55 -5.55 2.29
N GLN A 138 -0.11 -5.49 3.53
CA GLN A 138 -0.71 -4.67 4.58
C GLN A 138 0.42 -4.05 5.41
N LEU A 139 0.36 -2.74 5.60
CA LEU A 139 1.32 -1.97 6.40
C LEU A 139 0.57 -1.20 7.49
N THR A 140 1.12 -1.22 8.70
CA THR A 140 0.75 -0.30 9.77
C THR A 140 1.75 0.85 9.79
N LEU A 141 1.25 2.09 9.76
CA LEU A 141 2.03 3.32 9.86
C LEU A 141 1.81 3.93 11.24
N SER A 142 2.88 4.34 11.91
CA SER A 142 2.86 5.07 13.18
C SER A 142 3.75 6.30 13.10
N GLY A 143 3.26 7.46 13.53
CA GLY A 143 4.03 8.70 13.43
C GLY A 143 3.32 9.92 14.01
N GLN A 144 3.78 11.10 13.63
CA GLN A 144 3.15 12.38 13.97
C GLN A 144 2.46 12.96 12.73
N ALA A 145 1.22 13.41 12.89
CA ALA A 145 0.44 14.02 11.82
C ALA A 145 1.17 15.21 11.18
N GLY A 146 1.22 15.24 9.84
CA GLY A 146 1.91 16.31 9.09
C GLY A 146 3.44 16.26 9.12
N VAL A 147 4.04 15.26 9.78
CA VAL A 147 5.50 15.15 9.90
C VAL A 147 6.01 13.86 9.24
N GLY A 148 5.63 12.70 9.76
CA GLY A 148 6.23 11.43 9.35
C GLY A 148 6.32 10.44 10.51
N GLY A 149 6.97 9.30 10.24
CA GLY A 149 7.13 8.23 11.22
C GLY A 149 7.71 6.97 10.60
N THR A 150 7.31 5.83 11.14
CA THR A 150 7.73 4.50 10.67
C THR A 150 6.55 3.68 10.19
N TYR A 151 6.85 2.68 9.36
CA TYR A 151 5.89 1.66 8.98
C TYR A 151 6.49 0.27 9.17
N GLU A 152 5.61 -0.68 9.40
CA GLU A 152 5.90 -2.10 9.50
C GLU A 152 4.74 -2.92 8.93
N GLY A 153 4.98 -4.15 8.49
CA GLY A 153 3.96 -5.04 7.98
C GLY A 153 4.53 -6.09 7.05
N PHE A 154 3.73 -6.51 6.08
CA PHE A 154 4.12 -7.53 5.11
C PHE A 154 3.71 -7.16 3.70
N VAL A 155 4.55 -7.57 2.74
CA VAL A 155 4.32 -7.48 1.31
C VAL A 155 4.48 -8.85 0.69
N ASP A 156 3.70 -9.13 -0.34
CA ASP A 156 3.68 -10.42 -0.98
C ASP A 156 3.84 -10.23 -2.49
N LEU A 157 5.02 -10.56 -3.00
CA LEU A 157 5.37 -10.51 -4.41
C LEU A 157 5.23 -11.92 -4.96
N ALA A 158 4.11 -12.24 -5.61
CA ALA A 158 4.03 -13.53 -6.28
C ALA A 158 4.99 -13.60 -7.45
N PRO A 159 5.75 -14.70 -7.59
CA PRO A 159 6.68 -14.89 -8.71
C PRO A 159 5.96 -14.98 -10.06
#